data_AF-A0A4R1XD23-F1
#
_entry.id   AF-A0A4R1XD23-F1
#
_cell.length_a   1.000
_cell.length_b   1.000
_cell.length_c   1.000
_cell.angle_alpha   90.00
_cell.angle_beta   90.00
_cell.angle_gamma   90.00
#
_symmetry.space_group_name_H-M   'P 1'
#
loop_
_entity.id
_entity.type
_entity.pdbx_description
1 polymer ?
#
loop_
_entity_poly.entity_id
_entity_poly.type
_entity_poly.pdbx_seq_one_letter_code
_entity_poly.pdbx_strand_id
1 'polypeptide(L)'
;MTSKESLIAGGELIEAIADNLLIKDNDLLKDIPVLGTVLGGINFYTTLKAKMFEKKVYTFLYEFNPEELNSFKQTIKKKDTEDLGFEVLNVIDNVDKINQIQMIARATKQYISYLEEGKDTKYIFDHNIHIIRQLDDYILSGLHAIYGDKPVNRIRAVDQALFNLGLLQQKQELSYAGAEISPGLSFESSTEGACFYKNIVCGD
;
A
#
# COMPACT_ATOMS: atom_id res chain seq x y z
N MET A 1 19.36 10.05 -4.19
CA MET A 1 18.61 10.74 -5.25
C MET A 1 18.45 12.21 -4.89
N THR A 2 18.82 13.10 -5.80
CA THR A 2 18.53 14.53 -5.68
C THR A 2 17.10 14.81 -6.11
N SER A 3 16.47 15.87 -5.58
CA SER A 3 15.09 16.28 -5.91
C SER A 3 14.81 16.36 -7.42
N LYS A 4 15.85 16.66 -8.22
CA LYS A 4 15.78 16.72 -9.69
C LYS A 4 15.72 15.35 -10.36
N GLU A 5 16.46 14.36 -9.84
CA GLU A 5 16.45 12.98 -10.36
C GLU A 5 15.13 12.29 -10.08
N SER A 6 14.52 12.54 -8.92
CA SER A 6 13.18 12.03 -8.57
C SER A 6 12.06 12.63 -9.42
N LEU A 7 12.18 13.90 -9.83
CA LEU A 7 11.22 14.54 -10.73
C LEU A 7 11.30 13.99 -12.16
N ILE A 8 12.51 13.74 -12.65
CA ILE A 8 12.74 13.10 -13.96
C ILE A 8 12.25 11.65 -13.94
N ALA A 9 12.59 10.89 -12.89
CA ALA A 9 12.14 9.52 -12.70
C ALA A 9 10.61 9.40 -12.58
N GLY A 10 9.97 10.38 -11.93
CA GLY A 10 8.50 10.47 -11.86
C GLY A 10 7.86 10.83 -13.19
N GLY A 11 8.46 11.75 -13.95
CA GLY A 11 8.04 12.06 -15.32
C GLY A 11 8.12 10.85 -16.24
N GLU A 12 9.25 10.13 -16.24
CA GLU A 12 9.47 8.93 -17.06
C GLU A 12 8.57 7.75 -16.67
N LEU A 13 8.16 7.63 -15.41
CA LEU A 13 7.20 6.61 -15.00
C LEU A 13 5.78 7.00 -15.36
N ILE A 14 5.39 8.26 -15.15
CA ILE A 14 4.11 8.77 -15.65
C ILE A 14 4.05 8.56 -17.16
N GLU A 15 5.13 8.82 -17.88
CA GLU A 15 5.25 8.59 -19.32
C GLU A 15 5.27 7.09 -19.66
N ALA A 16 5.95 6.21 -18.91
CA ALA A 16 5.92 4.77 -19.18
C ALA A 16 4.57 4.10 -18.83
N ILE A 17 3.90 4.57 -17.78
CA ILE A 17 2.53 4.17 -17.43
C ILE A 17 1.57 4.75 -18.44
N ALA A 18 1.75 6.00 -18.85
CA ALA A 18 0.99 6.61 -19.92
C ALA A 18 1.22 5.82 -21.22
N ASP A 19 2.43 5.58 -21.70
CA ASP A 19 2.73 4.83 -22.93
C ASP A 19 2.13 3.41 -22.93
N ASN A 20 2.13 2.71 -21.79
CA ASN A 20 1.47 1.41 -21.66
C ASN A 20 -0.07 1.50 -21.62
N LEU A 21 -0.64 2.57 -21.06
CA LEU A 21 -2.10 2.81 -20.99
C LEU A 21 -2.67 3.53 -22.23
N LEU A 22 -1.85 4.30 -22.94
CA LEU A 22 -2.21 5.24 -24.00
C LEU A 22 -2.34 4.55 -25.36
N ILE A 23 -1.64 3.43 -25.57
CA ILE A 23 -1.63 2.77 -26.88
C ILE A 23 -2.78 1.76 -27.04
N LYS A 24 -3.43 1.33 -25.94
CA LYS A 24 -4.48 0.31 -26.01
C LYS A 24 -5.91 0.84 -25.98
N ASP A 25 -6.27 1.80 -25.14
CA ASP A 25 -7.64 2.32 -25.12
C ASP A 25 -7.74 3.76 -24.58
N ASN A 26 -8.10 4.70 -25.45
CA ASN A 26 -8.34 6.12 -25.14
C ASN A 26 -9.50 6.37 -24.13
N ASP A 27 -10.20 5.34 -23.66
CA ASP A 27 -11.33 5.46 -22.73
C ASP A 27 -10.93 5.28 -21.25
N LEU A 28 -9.87 4.54 -20.93
CA LEU A 28 -9.45 4.29 -19.54
C LEU A 28 -8.91 5.54 -18.83
N LEU A 29 -8.43 6.52 -19.59
CA LEU A 29 -7.95 7.81 -19.05
C LEU A 29 -9.05 8.71 -18.50
N LYS A 30 -10.31 8.48 -18.90
CA LYS A 30 -11.45 9.27 -18.40
C LYS A 30 -11.85 8.88 -16.98
N ASP A 31 -11.45 7.67 -16.55
CA ASP A 31 -11.82 7.11 -15.25
C ASP A 31 -10.81 7.47 -14.14
N ILE A 32 -9.63 8.03 -14.49
CA ILE A 32 -8.70 8.61 -13.53
C ILE A 32 -8.87 10.14 -13.57
N PRO A 33 -9.54 10.75 -12.57
CA PRO A 33 -9.88 12.18 -12.60
C PRO A 33 -8.66 13.10 -12.76
N VAL A 34 -7.49 12.66 -12.30
CA VAL A 34 -6.27 13.49 -12.30
C VAL A 34 -5.52 13.44 -13.63
N LEU A 35 -5.46 12.30 -14.32
CA LEU A 35 -4.74 12.18 -15.60
C LEU A 35 -5.46 12.91 -16.74
N GLY A 36 -6.80 12.91 -16.75
CA GLY A 36 -7.60 13.75 -17.64
C GLY A 36 -7.37 15.26 -17.41
N THR A 37 -6.94 15.64 -16.21
CA THR A 37 -6.73 17.05 -15.82
C THR A 37 -5.30 17.54 -16.11
N VAL A 38 -4.31 16.65 -16.17
CA VAL A 38 -2.93 16.99 -16.60
C VAL A 38 -2.89 17.32 -18.10
N LEU A 39 -3.75 16.68 -18.91
CA LEU A 39 -3.86 16.92 -20.35
C LEU A 39 -4.83 18.06 -20.73
N GLY A 40 -5.79 18.37 -19.85
CA GLY A 40 -6.78 19.44 -20.05
C GLY A 40 -6.68 20.49 -18.97
N GLY A 41 -5.82 21.50 -19.17
CA GLY A 41 -5.74 22.63 -18.25
C GLY A 41 -7.11 23.28 -18.05
N ILE A 42 -7.56 23.43 -16.79
CA ILE A 42 -8.48 24.47 -16.26
C ILE A 42 -8.70 24.27 -14.73
N ASN A 43 -8.71 25.42 -14.02
CA ASN A 43 -9.26 25.73 -12.68
C ASN A 43 -8.63 25.15 -11.40
N PHE A 44 -7.73 25.93 -10.79
CA PHE A 44 -7.33 26.09 -9.36
C PHE A 44 -7.78 25.06 -8.28
N TYR A 45 -9.03 24.60 -8.27
CA TYR A 45 -9.53 23.49 -7.44
C TYR A 45 -8.94 22.13 -7.87
N THR A 46 -8.71 21.95 -9.18
CA THR A 46 -7.95 20.84 -9.76
C THR A 46 -6.49 20.87 -9.33
N THR A 47 -5.91 22.06 -9.09
CA THR A 47 -4.51 22.22 -8.72
C THR A 47 -4.19 21.63 -7.34
N LEU A 48 -5.09 21.71 -6.35
CA LEU A 48 -4.83 21.11 -5.04
C LEU A 48 -4.87 19.58 -5.09
N LYS A 49 -5.88 19.01 -5.74
CA LYS A 49 -5.97 17.55 -5.94
C LYS A 49 -4.81 17.05 -6.79
N ALA A 50 -4.47 17.75 -7.88
CA ALA A 50 -3.34 17.42 -8.74
C ALA A 50 -2.00 17.51 -7.98
N LYS A 51 -1.77 18.57 -7.19
CA LYS A 51 -0.57 18.68 -6.34
C LYS A 51 -0.50 17.60 -5.27
N MET A 52 -1.64 17.23 -4.68
CA MET A 52 -1.68 16.15 -3.70
C MET A 52 -1.40 14.80 -4.36
N PHE A 53 -1.98 14.54 -5.53
CA PHE A 53 -1.70 13.35 -6.31
C PHE A 53 -0.23 13.29 -6.75
N GLU A 54 0.32 14.38 -7.28
CA GLU A 54 1.75 14.51 -7.61
C GLU A 54 2.62 14.21 -6.38
N LYS A 55 2.28 14.78 -5.21
CA LYS A 55 2.97 14.49 -3.96
C LYS A 55 2.89 13.01 -3.60
N LYS A 56 1.74 12.36 -3.75
CA LYS A 56 1.58 10.93 -3.49
C LYS A 56 2.42 10.10 -4.46
N VAL A 57 2.39 10.38 -5.77
CA VAL A 57 3.23 9.71 -6.76
C VAL A 57 4.71 9.89 -6.42
N TYR A 58 5.13 11.11 -6.06
CA TYR A 58 6.51 11.37 -5.62
C TYR A 58 6.88 10.55 -4.37
N THR A 59 6.02 10.53 -3.35
CA THR A 59 6.25 9.72 -2.15
C THR A 59 6.38 8.24 -2.48
N PHE A 60 5.51 7.72 -3.35
CA PHE A 60 5.55 6.34 -3.79
C PHE A 60 6.91 6.01 -4.41
N LEU A 61 7.39 6.87 -5.33
CA LEU A 61 8.65 6.65 -6.04
C LEU A 61 9.89 6.81 -5.16
N TYR A 62 9.80 7.64 -4.13
CA TYR A 62 10.90 7.85 -3.21
C TYR A 62 11.27 6.59 -2.42
N GLU A 63 10.36 5.61 -2.30
CA GLU A 63 10.63 4.32 -1.66
C GLU A 63 11.39 3.33 -2.57
N PHE A 64 11.60 3.69 -3.84
CA PHE A 64 12.35 2.88 -4.80
C PHE A 64 13.78 3.43 -4.96
N ASN A 65 14.76 2.55 -4.85
CA ASN A 65 16.10 2.83 -5.34
C ASN A 65 16.11 2.74 -6.90
N PRO A 66 17.18 3.22 -7.57
CA PRO A 66 17.23 3.23 -9.03
C PRO A 66 17.07 1.85 -9.70
N GLU A 67 17.60 0.79 -9.09
CA GLU A 67 17.50 -0.57 -9.62
C GLU A 67 16.07 -1.11 -9.49
N GLU A 68 15.47 -0.95 -8.31
CA GLU A 68 14.08 -1.33 -8.03
C GLU A 68 13.10 -0.58 -8.94
N LEU A 69 13.33 0.71 -9.19
CA LEU A 69 12.50 1.50 -10.09
C LEU A 69 12.61 1.01 -11.53
N ASN A 70 13.80 0.62 -11.97
CA ASN A 70 13.99 0.04 -13.29
C ASN A 70 13.28 -1.32 -13.41
N SER A 71 13.37 -2.18 -12.39
CA SER A 71 12.60 -3.43 -12.31
C SER A 71 11.09 -3.20 -12.38
N PHE A 72 10.57 -2.19 -11.67
CA PHE A 72 9.17 -1.81 -11.76
C PHE A 72 8.79 -1.41 -13.19
N LYS A 73 9.56 -0.50 -13.81
CA LYS A 73 9.34 -0.03 -15.20
C LYS A 73 9.36 -1.18 -16.20
N GLN A 74 10.25 -2.15 -16.03
CA GLN A 74 10.33 -3.33 -16.89
C GLN A 74 9.13 -4.26 -16.68
N THR A 75 8.68 -4.43 -15.43
CA THR A 75 7.56 -5.29 -15.08
C THR A 75 6.25 -4.76 -15.68
N ILE A 76 5.92 -3.48 -15.49
CA ILE A 76 4.68 -2.92 -16.04
C ILE A 76 4.60 -2.91 -17.57
N LYS A 77 5.74 -3.11 -18.27
CA LYS A 77 5.79 -3.26 -19.74
C LYS A 77 5.52 -4.69 -20.22
N LYS A 78 5.47 -5.68 -19.32
CA LYS A 78 5.15 -7.06 -19.68
C LYS A 78 3.63 -7.21 -19.86
N LYS A 79 3.24 -8.02 -20.84
CA LYS A 79 1.84 -8.20 -21.27
C LYS A 79 0.95 -8.82 -20.18
N ASP A 80 1.51 -9.64 -19.31
CA ASP A 80 0.84 -10.31 -18.19
C ASP A 80 0.62 -9.40 -16.98
N THR A 81 1.29 -8.25 -16.92
CA THR A 81 1.20 -7.29 -15.81
C THR A 81 0.93 -5.86 -16.30
N GLU A 82 0.33 -5.70 -17.49
CA GLU A 82 0.10 -4.38 -18.09
C GLU A 82 -0.83 -3.50 -17.23
N ASP A 83 -1.77 -4.12 -16.54
CA ASP A 83 -2.72 -3.44 -15.66
C ASP A 83 -2.12 -3.03 -14.32
N LEU A 84 -0.94 -3.55 -13.94
CA LEU A 84 -0.33 -3.28 -12.62
C LEU A 84 -0.04 -1.79 -12.44
N GLY A 85 0.42 -1.11 -13.49
CA GLY A 85 0.65 0.33 -13.45
C GLY A 85 -0.63 1.12 -13.16
N PHE A 86 -1.75 0.72 -13.78
CA PHE A 86 -3.06 1.34 -13.55
C PHE A 86 -3.59 1.04 -12.15
N GLU A 87 -3.51 -0.21 -11.72
CA GLU A 87 -3.94 -0.65 -10.39
C GLU A 87 -3.22 0.14 -9.29
N VAL A 88 -1.90 0.27 -9.38
CA VAL A 88 -1.09 1.05 -8.43
C VAL A 88 -1.48 2.52 -8.44
N LEU A 89 -1.64 3.16 -9.60
CA LEU A 89 -2.07 4.56 -9.68
C LEU A 89 -3.47 4.78 -9.10
N ASN A 90 -4.40 3.88 -9.38
CA ASN A 90 -5.76 3.93 -8.84
C ASN A 90 -5.74 3.79 -7.31
N VAL A 91 -4.94 2.87 -6.78
CA VAL A 91 -4.77 2.71 -5.32
C VAL A 91 -4.16 3.96 -4.69
N ILE A 92 -3.15 4.57 -5.31
CA ILE A 92 -2.52 5.82 -4.86
C ILE A 92 -3.53 6.98 -4.84
N ASP A 93 -4.35 7.12 -5.87
CA ASP A 93 -5.34 8.20 -5.93
C ASP A 93 -6.38 8.07 -4.79
N ASN A 94 -6.78 6.84 -4.47
CA ASN A 94 -7.87 6.53 -3.54
C ASN A 94 -7.48 6.40 -2.05
N VAL A 95 -6.22 6.62 -1.66
CA VAL A 95 -5.84 6.67 -0.24
C VAL A 95 -5.65 8.09 0.26
N ASP A 96 -6.05 8.37 1.49
CA ASP A 96 -6.03 9.75 2.00
C ASP A 96 -4.66 10.14 2.57
N LYS A 97 -3.89 9.19 3.08
CA LYS A 97 -2.70 9.47 3.89
C LYS A 97 -1.40 9.12 3.19
N ILE A 98 -0.37 9.95 3.40
CA ILE A 98 0.95 9.78 2.80
C ILE A 98 1.70 8.56 3.35
N ASN A 99 1.51 8.19 4.62
CA ASN A 99 2.11 6.96 5.17
C ASN A 99 1.58 5.70 4.47
N GLN A 100 0.29 5.66 4.10
CA GLN A 100 -0.28 4.56 3.32
C GLN A 100 0.37 4.46 1.94
N ILE A 101 0.74 5.58 1.32
CA ILE A 101 1.47 5.57 0.04
C ILE A 101 2.82 4.88 0.15
N GLN A 102 3.56 5.11 1.23
CA GLN A 102 4.85 4.45 1.46
C GLN A 102 4.65 2.93 1.63
N MET A 103 3.61 2.54 2.35
CA MET A 103 3.22 1.12 2.51
C MET A 103 2.83 0.48 1.17
N ILE A 104 2.08 1.20 0.32
CA ILE A 104 1.70 0.75 -1.04
C ILE A 104 2.95 0.55 -1.89
N ALA A 105 3.92 1.46 -1.83
CA ALA A 105 5.19 1.33 -2.54
C ALA A 105 5.93 0.05 -2.13
N ARG A 106 6.05 -0.21 -0.82
CA ARG A 106 6.71 -1.42 -0.30
C ARG A 106 5.97 -2.70 -0.68
N ALA A 107 4.63 -2.70 -0.64
CA ALA A 107 3.83 -3.82 -1.11
C ALA A 107 4.04 -4.08 -2.61
N THR A 108 4.14 -3.01 -3.40
CA THR A 108 4.42 -3.11 -4.85
C THR A 108 5.82 -3.66 -5.10
N LYS A 109 6.85 -3.18 -4.38
CA LYS A 109 8.22 -3.70 -4.45
C LYS A 109 8.28 -5.19 -4.15
N GLN A 110 7.60 -5.61 -3.09
CA GLN A 110 7.52 -7.02 -2.71
C GLN A 110 6.86 -7.86 -3.82
N TYR A 111 5.78 -7.35 -4.42
CA TYR A 111 5.11 -8.03 -5.51
C TYR A 111 6.00 -8.17 -6.76
N ILE A 112 6.70 -7.10 -7.15
CA ILE A 112 7.65 -7.14 -8.27
C ILE A 112 8.74 -8.19 -8.02
N SER A 113 9.30 -8.22 -6.81
CA SER A 113 10.31 -9.21 -6.44
C SER A 113 9.78 -10.65 -6.57
N TYR A 114 8.53 -10.92 -6.16
CA TYR A 114 7.92 -12.23 -6.36
C TYR A 114 7.70 -12.57 -7.84
N LEU A 115 7.31 -11.61 -8.66
CA LEU A 115 7.19 -11.80 -10.11
C LEU A 115 8.53 -12.10 -10.78
N GLU A 116 9.61 -11.45 -10.33
CA GLU A 116 10.97 -11.73 -10.80
C GLU A 116 11.44 -13.16 -10.44
N GLU A 117 10.97 -13.68 -9.30
CA GLU A 117 11.16 -15.07 -8.89
C GLU A 117 10.21 -16.06 -9.59
N GLY A 118 9.34 -15.58 -10.49
CA GLY A 118 8.37 -16.41 -11.22
C GLY A 118 7.19 -16.90 -10.38
N LYS A 119 6.90 -16.22 -9.26
CA LYS A 119 5.77 -16.54 -8.37
C LYS A 119 4.59 -15.64 -8.69
N ASP A 120 3.45 -16.24 -9.02
CA ASP A 120 2.18 -15.50 -9.08
C ASP A 120 1.64 -15.31 -7.67
N THR A 121 1.83 -14.11 -7.13
CA THR A 121 1.41 -13.74 -5.77
C THR A 121 0.49 -12.52 -5.79
N LYS A 122 -0.31 -12.32 -6.85
CA LYS A 122 -1.22 -11.17 -6.93
C LYS A 122 -2.14 -11.09 -5.71
N TYR A 123 -2.64 -12.23 -5.24
CA TYR A 123 -3.50 -12.27 -4.04
C TYR A 123 -2.82 -11.69 -2.78
N ILE A 124 -1.50 -11.83 -2.64
CA ILE A 124 -0.74 -11.26 -1.51
C ILE A 124 -0.69 -9.74 -1.65
N PHE A 125 -0.43 -9.24 -2.86
CA PHE A 125 -0.45 -7.81 -3.15
C PHE A 125 -1.83 -7.22 -2.86
N ASP A 126 -2.89 -7.82 -3.38
CA ASP A 126 -4.28 -7.36 -3.19
C ASP A 126 -4.67 -7.37 -1.70
N HIS A 127 -4.27 -8.41 -0.97
CA HIS A 127 -4.48 -8.50 0.47
C HIS A 127 -3.74 -7.40 1.23
N ASN A 128 -2.47 -7.13 0.89
CA ASN A 128 -1.70 -6.03 1.47
C ASN A 128 -2.37 -4.68 1.19
N ILE A 129 -2.82 -4.43 -0.04
CA ILE A 129 -3.55 -3.20 -0.38
C ILE A 129 -4.83 -3.07 0.44
N HIS A 130 -5.59 -4.17 0.59
CA HIS A 130 -6.80 -4.20 1.41
C HIS A 130 -6.53 -3.85 2.88
N ILE A 131 -5.46 -4.38 3.45
CA ILE A 131 -5.02 -4.05 4.82
C ILE A 131 -4.65 -2.56 4.90
N ILE A 132 -3.76 -2.09 4.02
CA ILE A 132 -3.23 -0.72 4.06
C ILE A 132 -4.36 0.32 4.02
N ARG A 133 -5.38 0.11 3.17
CA ARG A 133 -6.54 1.01 3.06
C ARG A 133 -7.35 1.12 4.36
N GLN A 134 -7.31 0.10 5.22
CA GLN A 134 -8.01 0.08 6.50
C GLN A 134 -7.13 0.56 7.67
N LEU A 135 -5.83 0.76 7.48
CA LEU A 135 -4.94 1.26 8.53
C LEU A 135 -5.11 2.77 8.72
N ASP A 136 -6.13 3.15 9.50
CA ASP A 136 -6.18 4.48 10.09
C ASP A 136 -5.11 4.65 11.20
N ASP A 137 -4.99 5.86 11.76
CA ASP A 137 -3.92 6.13 12.75
C ASP A 137 -4.12 5.34 14.05
N TYR A 138 -5.37 4.97 14.33
CA TYR A 138 -5.74 4.26 15.53
C TYR A 138 -5.37 2.78 15.43
N ILE A 139 -5.72 2.13 14.31
CA ILE A 139 -5.34 0.75 14.00
C ILE A 139 -3.82 0.64 13.82
N LEU A 140 -3.20 1.60 13.13
CA LEU A 140 -1.74 1.64 12.95
C LEU A 140 -0.99 1.77 14.29
N SER A 141 -1.50 2.60 15.21
CA SER A 141 -0.94 2.70 16.56
C SER A 141 -1.03 1.36 17.32
N GLY A 142 -2.10 0.60 17.12
CA GLY A 142 -2.20 -0.77 17.65
C GLY A 142 -1.18 -1.73 17.07
N LEU A 143 -0.92 -1.66 15.76
CA LEU A 143 0.16 -2.43 15.12
C LEU A 143 1.53 -2.12 15.76
N HIS A 144 1.86 -0.84 15.92
CA HIS A 144 3.09 -0.42 16.59
C HIS A 144 3.16 -0.87 18.05
N ALA A 145 2.03 -0.93 18.76
CA ALA A 145 1.96 -1.41 20.14
C ALA A 145 2.21 -2.91 20.27
N ILE A 146 1.82 -3.71 19.27
CA ILE A 146 1.92 -5.16 19.31
C ILE A 146 3.25 -5.66 18.75
N TYR A 147 3.68 -5.07 17.63
CA TYR A 147 4.85 -5.52 16.88
C TYR A 147 6.07 -4.62 17.01
N GLY A 148 5.92 -3.42 17.60
CA GLY A 148 7.02 -2.54 17.94
C GLY A 148 7.50 -2.71 19.38
N ASP A 149 8.63 -2.07 19.70
CA ASP A 149 9.27 -2.19 21.02
C ASP A 149 8.65 -1.32 22.13
N LYS A 150 7.48 -0.72 21.89
CA LYS A 150 6.87 0.25 22.82
C LYS A 150 5.76 -0.40 23.64
N PRO A 151 5.83 -0.38 24.99
CA PRO A 151 4.74 -0.84 25.82
C PRO A 151 3.60 0.17 25.73
N VAL A 152 2.50 -0.19 25.06
CA VAL A 152 1.30 0.63 24.95
C VAL A 152 0.10 -0.19 25.40
N ASN A 153 -0.85 0.48 26.07
CA ASN A 153 -2.11 -0.14 26.46
C ASN A 153 -2.89 -0.60 25.22
N ARG A 154 -3.12 -1.91 25.12
CA ARG A 154 -3.89 -2.52 24.03
C ARG A 154 -5.38 -2.24 24.22
N ILE A 155 -6.04 -1.80 23.16
CA ILE A 155 -7.48 -1.57 23.16
C ILE A 155 -8.14 -2.71 22.41
N ARG A 156 -9.06 -3.43 23.07
CA ARG A 156 -9.67 -4.66 22.54
C ARG A 156 -10.34 -4.48 21.16
N ALA A 157 -10.92 -3.32 20.90
CA ALA A 157 -11.51 -3.01 19.59
C ALA A 157 -10.46 -2.97 18.47
N VAL A 158 -9.25 -2.46 18.77
CA VAL A 158 -8.13 -2.46 17.82
C VAL A 158 -7.61 -3.87 17.60
N ASP A 159 -7.47 -4.67 18.67
CA ASP A 159 -7.04 -6.06 18.54
C ASP A 159 -8.04 -6.87 17.69
N GLN A 160 -9.35 -6.67 17.89
CA GLN A 160 -10.36 -7.30 17.06
C GLN A 160 -10.27 -6.86 15.59
N ALA A 161 -10.04 -5.56 15.32
CA ALA A 161 -9.87 -5.05 13.97
C ALA A 161 -8.63 -5.67 13.29
N LEU A 162 -7.49 -5.70 13.99
CA LEU A 162 -6.25 -6.31 13.51
C LEU A 162 -6.40 -7.83 13.29
N PHE A 163 -7.13 -8.53 14.16
CA PHE A 163 -7.48 -9.93 13.96
C PHE A 163 -8.34 -10.13 12.70
N ASN A 164 -9.36 -9.29 12.48
CA ASN A 164 -10.21 -9.35 11.28
C ASN A 164 -9.42 -9.08 10.00
N LEU A 165 -8.33 -8.32 10.08
CA LEU A 165 -7.38 -8.08 8.99
C LEU A 165 -6.39 -9.23 8.78
N GLY A 166 -6.45 -10.30 9.59
CA GLY A 166 -5.49 -11.42 9.54
C GLY A 166 -4.12 -11.08 10.15
N LEU A 167 -4.00 -9.95 10.85
CA LEU A 167 -2.74 -9.49 11.43
C LEU A 167 -2.53 -9.98 12.86
N LEU A 168 -3.51 -10.63 13.50
CA LEU A 168 -3.37 -11.26 14.81
C LEU A 168 -3.97 -12.67 14.78
N GLN A 169 -3.62 -13.48 15.76
CA GLN A 169 -4.25 -14.77 16.00
C GLN A 169 -5.12 -14.71 17.25
N GLN A 170 -6.23 -15.45 17.22
CA GLN A 170 -7.10 -15.58 18.38
C GLN A 170 -6.60 -16.71 19.26
N LYS A 171 -6.40 -16.40 20.53
CA LYS A 171 -6.09 -17.38 21.56
C LYS A 171 -7.32 -17.59 22.43
N GLN A 172 -7.70 -18.85 22.60
CA GLN A 172 -8.71 -19.20 23.60
C GLN A 172 -8.05 -19.25 24.95
N GLU A 173 -8.52 -18.39 25.85
CA GLU A 173 -8.13 -18.42 27.25
C GLU A 173 -9.31 -18.95 28.07
N LEU A 174 -9.00 -19.75 29.08
CA LEU A 174 -10.01 -20.14 30.07
C LEU A 174 -10.19 -18.95 31.01
N SER A 175 -11.36 -18.31 30.97
CA SER A 175 -11.71 -17.25 31.90
C SER A 175 -12.65 -17.81 32.96
N TYR A 176 -12.35 -17.51 34.23
CA TYR A 176 -13.17 -17.92 35.36
C TYR A 176 -14.09 -16.77 35.74
N ALA A 177 -15.39 -16.94 35.55
CA ALA A 177 -16.43 -16.04 36.05
C ALA A 177 -17.10 -16.70 37.27
N GLY A 178 -16.47 -16.57 38.44
CA GLY A 178 -16.89 -17.33 39.63
C GLY A 178 -16.55 -18.81 39.49
N ALA A 179 -17.56 -19.69 39.55
CA ALA A 179 -17.40 -21.14 39.38
C ALA A 179 -17.58 -21.62 37.93
N GLU A 180 -17.95 -20.73 37.00
CA GLU A 180 -18.17 -21.05 35.60
C GLU A 180 -16.92 -20.76 34.76
N ILE A 181 -16.57 -21.73 33.90
CA ILE A 181 -15.53 -21.57 32.88
C ILE A 181 -16.20 -20.98 31.65
N SER A 182 -15.87 -19.73 31.33
CA SER A 182 -16.28 -19.07 30.09
C SER A 182 -15.06 -18.95 29.17
N PRO A 183 -15.19 -19.22 27.86
CA PRO A 183 -14.10 -18.96 26.92
C PRO A 183 -13.83 -17.45 26.87
N GLY A 184 -12.67 -17.06 27.39
CA GLY A 184 -12.08 -15.74 27.19
C GLY A 184 -11.46 -15.67 25.79
N LEU A 185 -11.73 -14.58 25.09
CA LEU A 185 -11.12 -14.28 23.80
C LEU A 185 -9.95 -13.33 24.04
N SER A 186 -8.72 -13.78 23.76
CA SER A 186 -7.54 -12.93 23.70
C SER A 186 -6.90 -12.99 22.32
N PHE A 187 -6.02 -12.02 22.02
CA PHE A 187 -5.35 -11.90 20.73
C PHE A 187 -3.84 -11.83 20.91
N GLU A 188 -3.11 -12.64 20.14
CA GLU A 188 -1.65 -12.64 20.13
C GLU A 188 -1.09 -12.36 18.73
N SER A 189 0.20 -12.09 18.66
CA SER A 189 0.89 -11.82 17.40
C SER A 189 0.81 -13.01 16.45
N SER A 190 0.75 -12.73 15.15
CA SER A 190 0.82 -13.70 14.07
C SER A 190 2.14 -13.56 13.31
N THR A 191 2.58 -14.63 12.63
CA THR A 191 3.74 -14.54 11.74
C THR A 191 3.46 -13.61 10.57
N GLU A 192 2.26 -13.70 10.00
CA GLU A 192 1.78 -12.86 8.90
C GLU A 192 1.79 -11.38 9.29
N GLY A 193 1.25 -11.06 10.47
CA GLY A 193 1.23 -9.70 11.01
C GLY A 193 2.62 -9.17 11.33
N ALA A 194 3.53 -10.00 11.84
CA ALA A 194 4.93 -9.62 12.04
C ALA A 194 5.64 -9.33 10.72
N CYS A 195 5.45 -10.17 9.71
CA CYS A 195 6.01 -9.96 8.37
C CYS A 195 5.45 -8.70 7.71
N PHE A 196 4.13 -8.48 7.79
CA PHE A 196 3.49 -7.28 7.27
C PHE A 196 4.02 -6.03 7.98
N TYR A 197 4.08 -6.04 9.31
CA TYR A 197 4.57 -4.91 10.08
C TYR A 197 6.01 -4.55 9.70
N LYS A 198 6.90 -5.54 9.67
CA LYS A 198 8.31 -5.33 9.35
C LYS A 198 8.50 -4.82 7.91
N ASN A 199 7.96 -5.53 6.93
CA ASN A 199 8.29 -5.29 5.52
C ASN A 199 7.46 -4.14 4.92
N ILE A 200 6.22 -3.94 5.38
CA ILE A 200 5.30 -2.96 4.81
C ILE A 200 5.22 -1.71 5.69
N VAL A 201 5.01 -1.86 7.01
CA VAL A 201 4.84 -0.71 7.91
C VAL A 201 6.17 -0.02 8.22
N CYS A 202 7.21 -0.78 8.58
CA CYS A 202 8.54 -0.23 8.88
C CYS A 202 9.38 -0.02 7.62
N GLY A 203 9.35 -0.99 6.70
CA GLY A 203 10.18 -0.99 5.49
C GLY A 203 11.59 -1.54 5.73
N ASP A 204 11.71 -2.51 6.64
CA ASP A 204 12.97 -3.18 7.03
C ASP A 204 13.30 -4.41 6.19
#